data_AF-A0A2S8YQ30-F1
#
_entry.id   AF-A0A2S8YQ30-F1
#
_cell.length_a   1.000
_cell.length_b   1.000
_cell.length_c   1.000
_cell.angle_alpha   90.00
_cell.angle_beta   90.00
_cell.angle_gamma   90.00
#
_symmetry.space_group_name_H-M   'P 1'
#
loop_
_entity.id
_entity.type
_entity.pdbx_description
1 polymer ?
#
loop_
_entity_poly.entity_id
_entity_poly.type
_entity_poly.pdbx_seq_one_letter_code
_entity_poly.pdbx_strand_id
1 'polypeptide(L)'
;MFPCTASGVFLQRVDDADTVKILITLSRSNSDSSVCATTHLTLHIDKQDNSTTFDFDPWSDINVVPDGSIDEKDIEAIRKLAVTFYRQSTIDPELVVFLTVLNNPADVLRVKVSLFERVEDEEKLFPYDYSYTATSVDNGINFQLDRVNPHSGSQPHEASNLAPLLRAFISMKL
;
A
#
# COMPACT_ATOMS: atom_id res chain seq x y z
N MET A 1 -11.16 -7.24 10.00
CA MET A 1 -9.97 -8.14 10.05
C MET A 1 -9.43 -8.38 8.63
N PHE A 2 -8.18 -8.04 8.35
CA PHE A 2 -7.57 -8.19 7.02
C PHE A 2 -7.20 -9.66 6.75
N PRO A 3 -7.47 -10.21 5.55
CA PRO A 3 -7.05 -11.58 5.21
C PRO A 3 -5.52 -11.65 5.11
N CYS A 4 -4.91 -12.38 6.04
CA CYS A 4 -3.47 -12.64 6.10
C CYS A 4 -3.12 -13.84 5.19
N THR A 5 -2.86 -13.57 3.91
CA THR A 5 -2.39 -14.61 2.97
C THR A 5 -1.20 -14.17 2.12
N ALA A 6 -0.79 -12.90 2.20
CA ALA A 6 0.33 -12.36 1.45
C ALA A 6 1.04 -11.21 2.18
N SER A 7 2.35 -11.08 1.96
CA SER A 7 3.08 -9.87 2.28
C SER A 7 2.62 -8.70 1.39
N GLY A 8 2.50 -7.52 1.99
CA GLY A 8 2.02 -6.34 1.28
C GLY A 8 1.75 -5.15 2.20
N VAL A 9 1.17 -4.10 1.64
CA VAL A 9 0.82 -2.87 2.36
C VAL A 9 -0.62 -2.49 2.10
N PHE A 10 -1.40 -2.33 3.16
CA PHE A 10 -2.68 -1.65 3.10
C PHE A 10 -2.48 -0.14 3.30
N LEU A 11 -3.17 0.66 2.49
CA LEU A 11 -3.19 2.11 2.54
C LEU A 11 -4.64 2.58 2.52
N GLN A 12 -4.98 3.49 3.43
CA GLN A 12 -6.28 4.13 3.46
C GLN A 12 -6.09 5.62 3.72
N ARG A 13 -6.82 6.46 2.98
CA ARG A 13 -6.87 7.90 3.21
C ARG A 13 -8.10 8.25 4.04
N VAL A 14 -7.92 9.14 5.00
CA VAL A 14 -8.99 9.73 5.80
C VAL A 14 -8.78 11.24 5.77
N ASP A 15 -9.69 11.95 5.11
CA ASP A 15 -9.66 13.41 5.05
C ASP A 15 -10.40 14.01 6.25
N ASP A 16 -9.73 14.92 6.94
CA ASP A 16 -10.30 15.81 7.96
C ASP A 16 -10.32 17.25 7.42
N ALA A 17 -10.87 18.22 8.16
CA ALA A 17 -10.95 19.62 7.74
C ALA A 17 -9.57 20.19 7.38
N ASP A 18 -8.60 20.07 8.30
CA ASP A 18 -7.27 20.68 8.18
C ASP A 18 -6.15 19.68 7.91
N THR A 19 -6.40 18.38 8.10
CA THR A 19 -5.38 17.33 7.99
C THR A 19 -5.86 16.17 7.12
N VAL A 20 -4.91 15.41 6.56
CA VAL A 20 -5.16 14.12 5.93
C VAL A 20 -4.38 13.06 6.67
N LYS A 21 -5.03 11.96 7.01
CA LYS A 21 -4.39 10.81 7.64
C LYS A 21 -4.29 9.70 6.60
N ILE A 22 -3.10 9.13 6.46
CA ILE A 22 -2.89 7.89 5.72
C ILE A 22 -2.68 6.78 6.73
N LEU A 23 -3.67 5.89 6.86
CA LEU A 23 -3.56 4.69 7.67
C LEU A 23 -2.82 3.63 6.86
N ILE A 24 -1.76 3.06 7.45
CA ILE A 24 -0.85 2.14 6.79
C ILE A 24 -0.81 0.87 7.63
N THR A 25 -1.02 -0.28 6.99
CA THR A 25 -0.81 -1.59 7.63
C THR A 25 0.15 -2.41 6.79
N LEU A 26 1.35 -2.64 7.33
CA LEU A 26 2.32 -3.56 6.74
C LEU A 26 1.92 -4.98 7.14
N SER A 27 1.78 -5.87 6.16
CA SER A 27 1.56 -7.31 6.37
C SER A 27 2.81 -8.05 5.92
N ARG A 28 3.37 -8.91 6.79
CA ARG A 28 4.48 -9.80 6.45
C ARG A 28 4.05 -11.25 6.72
N SER A 29 4.05 -12.08 5.67
CA SER A 29 3.86 -13.51 5.82
C SER A 29 5.17 -14.14 6.30
N ASN A 30 5.20 -14.68 7.51
CA ASN A 30 6.29 -15.57 7.93
C ASN A 30 6.08 -16.94 7.31
N SER A 31 7.13 -17.53 6.74
CA SER A 31 7.10 -18.87 6.14
C SER A 31 6.67 -19.97 7.13
N ASP A 32 6.82 -19.69 8.42
CA ASP A 32 6.74 -20.69 9.49
C ASP A 32 5.46 -20.56 10.34
N SER A 33 4.59 -19.59 10.06
CA SER A 33 3.32 -19.39 10.79
C SER A 33 2.16 -19.04 9.87
N SER A 34 0.97 -19.59 10.17
CA SER A 34 -0.30 -19.18 9.55
C SER A 34 -0.78 -17.79 9.99
N VAL A 35 0.03 -17.08 10.78
CA VAL A 35 -0.24 -15.76 11.35
C VAL A 35 0.77 -14.78 10.76
N CYS A 36 0.27 -13.69 10.16
CA CYS A 36 1.09 -12.62 9.62
C CYS A 36 1.45 -11.66 10.75
N ALA A 37 2.69 -11.19 10.76
CA ALA A 37 3.03 -10.02 11.54
C ALA A 37 2.43 -8.79 10.85
N THR A 38 1.65 -8.00 11.59
CA THR A 38 1.10 -6.74 11.09
C THR A 38 1.64 -5.57 11.89
N THR A 39 2.09 -4.53 11.19
CA THR A 39 2.54 -3.28 11.80
C THR A 39 1.62 -2.15 11.35
N HIS A 40 1.06 -1.41 12.29
CA HIS A 40 0.14 -0.31 12.04
C HIS A 40 0.84 1.03 12.22
N LEU A 41 0.67 1.92 11.24
CA LEU A 41 1.33 3.22 11.18
C LEU A 41 0.32 4.24 10.66
N THR A 42 0.38 5.46 11.16
CA THR A 42 -0.44 6.57 10.63
C THR A 42 0.46 7.72 10.21
N LEU A 43 0.36 8.15 8.96
CA LEU A 43 0.98 9.38 8.50
C LEU A 43 -0.04 10.51 8.54
N HIS A 44 0.25 11.56 9.29
CA HIS A 44 -0.49 12.81 9.29
C HIS A 44 0.14 13.75 8.27
N ILE A 45 -0.69 14.35 7.42
CA ILE A 45 -0.31 15.34 6.42
C ILE A 45 -1.12 16.60 6.72
N ASP A 46 -0.45 17.67 7.08
CA ASP A 46 -1.08 18.98 7.25
C ASP A 46 -1.35 19.60 5.87
N LYS A 47 -2.58 20.06 5.62
CA LYS A 47 -2.97 20.59 4.31
C LYS A 47 -2.41 21.99 4.04
N GLN A 48 -2.09 22.77 5.07
CA GLN A 48 -1.63 24.15 4.93
C GLN A 48 -0.15 24.21 4.51
N ASP A 49 0.71 23.41 5.13
CA ASP A 49 2.15 23.44 4.90
C ASP A 49 2.72 22.17 4.25
N ASN A 50 1.89 21.15 4.01
CA ASN A 50 2.30 19.82 3.55
C ASN A 50 3.34 19.15 4.45
N SER A 51 3.41 19.54 5.72
CA SER A 51 4.25 18.85 6.71
C SER A 51 3.70 17.46 6.99
N THR A 52 4.60 16.53 7.29
CA THR A 52 4.25 15.12 7.50
C THR A 52 4.79 14.63 8.83
N THR A 53 3.91 14.08 9.68
CA THR A 53 4.27 13.52 11.00
C THR A 53 3.77 12.09 11.10
N PHE A 54 4.57 11.18 11.65
CA PHE A 54 4.15 9.80 11.90
C PHE A 54 3.65 9.63 13.32
N ASP A 55 2.49 8.99 13.44
CA ASP A 55 2.03 8.39 14.68
C ASP A 55 2.17 6.87 14.59
N PHE A 56 2.76 6.32 15.63
CA PHE A 56 3.01 4.89 15.81
C PHE A 56 2.00 4.37 16.83
N ASP A 57 1.29 3.28 16.53
CA ASP A 57 0.36 2.71 17.51
C ASP A 57 1.19 2.11 18.67
N PRO A 58 1.01 2.59 19.92
CA PRO A 58 1.80 2.16 21.07
C PRO A 58 1.65 0.68 21.43
N TRP A 59 0.64 0.00 20.88
CA TRP A 59 0.40 -1.44 21.04
C TRP A 59 0.70 -2.26 19.80
N SER A 60 0.93 -1.61 18.66
CA SER A 60 1.47 -2.33 17.53
C SER A 60 2.88 -2.78 17.92
N ASP A 61 3.23 -4.02 17.60
CA ASP A 61 4.59 -4.57 17.70
C ASP A 61 5.51 -3.85 16.70
N ILE A 62 5.49 -2.52 16.68
CA ILE A 62 6.67 -1.74 16.45
C ILE A 62 7.53 -2.05 17.65
N ASN A 63 8.21 -3.17 17.53
CA ASN A 63 9.51 -3.33 18.12
C ASN A 63 10.29 -2.06 17.69
N VAL A 64 10.23 -1.03 18.53
CA VAL A 64 11.15 0.12 18.59
C VAL A 64 12.31 -0.41 19.41
N VAL A 65 12.98 -1.39 18.83
CA VAL A 65 13.66 -2.40 19.63
C VAL A 65 15.10 -1.98 19.90
N PRO A 66 15.78 -2.53 20.93
CA PRO A 66 17.22 -2.43 20.96
C PRO A 66 17.87 -3.18 19.75
N ASP A 67 17.11 -4.10 19.11
CA ASP A 67 17.48 -5.32 18.40
C ASP A 67 16.57 -5.71 17.18
N GLY A 68 16.09 -4.76 16.36
CA GLY A 68 15.23 -5.08 15.18
C GLY A 68 14.38 -3.92 14.64
N SER A 69 14.97 -2.72 14.59
CA SER A 69 14.31 -1.48 14.23
C SER A 69 13.85 -1.47 12.76
N ILE A 70 12.67 -0.89 12.51
CA ILE A 70 12.43 -0.12 11.27
C ILE A 70 13.53 0.95 11.25
N ASP A 71 14.49 0.84 10.34
CA ASP A 71 15.57 1.81 10.27
C ASP A 71 15.04 3.15 9.71
N GLU A 72 15.80 4.24 9.84
CA GLU A 72 15.37 5.55 9.31
C GLU A 72 15.05 5.46 7.80
N LYS A 73 15.68 4.55 7.06
CA LYS A 73 15.41 4.35 5.63
C LYS A 73 14.06 3.68 5.41
N ASP A 74 13.67 2.73 6.25
CA ASP A 74 12.35 2.10 6.22
C ASP A 74 11.25 3.13 6.51
N ILE A 75 11.45 4.00 7.53
CA ILE A 75 10.53 5.11 7.82
C ILE A 75 10.41 6.05 6.62
N GLU A 76 11.53 6.45 6.00
CA GLU A 76 11.52 7.29 4.81
C GLU A 76 10.85 6.59 3.61
N ALA A 77 11.05 5.28 3.43
CA ALA A 77 10.42 4.51 2.38
C ALA A 77 8.90 4.43 2.57
N ILE A 78 8.44 4.18 3.80
CA ILE A 78 7.02 4.18 4.18
C ILE A 78 6.43 5.58 3.99
N ARG A 79 7.16 6.64 4.39
CA ARG A 79 6.72 8.03 4.19
C ARG A 79 6.52 8.31 2.72
N LYS A 80 7.52 7.97 1.92
CA LYS A 80 7.48 8.16 0.47
C LYS A 80 6.30 7.43 -0.15
N LEU A 81 6.05 6.18 0.27
CA LEU A 81 4.87 5.42 -0.16
C LEU A 81 3.58 6.17 0.16
N ALA A 82 3.36 6.54 1.42
CA ALA A 82 2.15 7.19 1.88
C ALA A 82 1.93 8.56 1.21
N VAL A 83 2.99 9.35 1.01
CA VAL A 83 2.92 10.63 0.29
C VAL A 83 2.61 10.42 -1.20
N THR A 84 3.19 9.41 -1.85
CA THR A 84 2.84 9.08 -3.24
C THR A 84 1.39 8.59 -3.36
N PHE A 85 0.88 7.87 -2.37
CA PHE A 85 -0.52 7.47 -2.31
C PHE A 85 -1.47 8.65 -2.07
N TYR A 86 -1.05 9.63 -1.26
CA TYR A 86 -1.80 10.85 -1.06
C TYR A 86 -1.91 11.69 -2.35
N ARG A 87 -0.83 11.73 -3.15
CA ARG A 87 -0.72 12.58 -4.35
C ARG A 87 -1.25 11.95 -5.64
N GLN A 88 -1.41 10.63 -5.69
CA GLN A 88 -1.97 9.98 -6.89
C GLN A 88 -3.46 10.34 -7.03
N SER A 89 -3.97 10.29 -8.26
CA SER A 89 -5.36 10.66 -8.59
C SER A 89 -6.11 9.57 -9.36
N THR A 90 -5.52 8.39 -9.51
CA THR A 90 -6.12 7.26 -10.24
C THR A 90 -7.09 6.47 -9.37
N ILE A 91 -6.74 6.28 -8.10
CA ILE A 91 -7.54 5.58 -7.10
C ILE A 91 -8.31 6.62 -6.31
N ASP A 92 -9.61 6.39 -6.19
CA ASP A 92 -10.51 7.22 -5.39
C ASP A 92 -10.04 7.29 -3.93
N PRO A 93 -9.95 8.49 -3.32
CA PRO A 93 -9.62 8.67 -1.91
C PRO A 93 -10.42 7.81 -0.92
N GLU A 94 -11.66 7.46 -1.24
CA GLU A 94 -12.54 6.68 -0.35
C GLU A 94 -12.18 5.18 -0.31
N LEU A 95 -11.38 4.71 -1.28
CA LEU A 95 -11.02 3.30 -1.39
C LEU A 95 -9.81 2.94 -0.51
N VAL A 96 -9.88 1.75 0.08
CA VAL A 96 -8.74 1.11 0.72
C VAL A 96 -7.95 0.35 -0.34
N VAL A 97 -6.63 0.54 -0.33
CA VAL A 97 -5.71 -0.09 -1.29
C VAL A 97 -4.89 -1.16 -0.61
N PHE A 98 -4.69 -2.28 -1.28
CA PHE A 98 -3.69 -3.28 -0.90
C PHE A 98 -2.70 -3.49 -2.04
N LEU A 99 -1.42 -3.21 -1.76
CA LEU A 99 -0.30 -3.44 -2.66
C LEU A 99 0.38 -4.76 -2.27
N THR A 100 0.51 -5.67 -3.22
CA THR A 100 1.22 -6.94 -3.01
C THR A 100 2.03 -7.32 -4.24
N VAL A 101 3.19 -7.94 -4.01
CA VAL A 101 4.01 -8.49 -5.08
C VAL A 101 3.45 -9.86 -5.45
N LEU A 102 3.23 -10.10 -6.74
CA LEU A 102 2.86 -11.41 -7.24
C LEU A 102 4.14 -12.18 -7.57
N ASN A 103 4.25 -13.42 -7.10
CA ASN A 103 5.34 -14.32 -7.48
C ASN A 103 5.23 -14.69 -8.98
N ASN A 104 6.32 -14.47 -9.72
CA ASN A 104 6.38 -14.59 -11.17
C ASN A 104 7.72 -15.20 -11.61
N PRO A 105 7.88 -15.59 -12.90
CA PRO A 105 9.17 -16.02 -13.44
C PRO A 105 10.31 -15.05 -13.11
N ALA A 106 11.53 -15.58 -13.11
CA ALA A 106 12.74 -14.79 -12.92
C ALA A 106 12.72 -13.54 -13.84
N ASP A 107 13.14 -12.40 -13.28
CA ASP A 107 13.28 -11.11 -13.97
C ASP A 107 11.99 -10.35 -14.33
N VAL A 108 10.81 -10.83 -13.90
CA VAL A 108 9.55 -10.08 -14.06
C VAL A 108 8.96 -9.71 -12.71
N LEU A 109 8.93 -8.41 -12.42
CA LEU A 109 8.27 -7.86 -11.26
C LEU A 109 6.80 -7.60 -11.58
N ARG A 110 5.87 -8.20 -10.83
CA ARG A 110 4.46 -7.81 -10.90
C ARG A 110 3.92 -7.40 -9.55
N VAL A 111 3.19 -6.29 -9.55
CA VAL A 111 2.53 -5.74 -8.37
C VAL A 111 1.03 -5.73 -8.63
N LYS A 112 0.25 -6.30 -7.71
CA LYS A 112 -1.20 -6.17 -7.71
C LYS A 112 -1.60 -5.02 -6.80
N VAL A 113 -2.50 -4.18 -7.32
CA VAL A 113 -3.18 -3.10 -6.59
C VAL A 113 -4.64 -3.52 -6.43
N SER A 114 -4.95 -4.11 -5.29
CA SER A 114 -6.32 -4.47 -4.92
C SER A 114 -7.02 -3.27 -4.29
N LEU A 115 -8.27 -3.04 -4.68
CA LEU A 115 -9.10 -1.96 -4.18
C LEU A 115 -10.25 -2.54 -3.36
N PHE A 116 -10.63 -1.83 -2.30
CA PHE A 116 -11.73 -2.23 -1.44
C PHE A 116 -12.57 -1.04 -1.04
N GLU A 117 -13.88 -1.25 -0.99
CA GLU A 117 -14.82 -0.35 -0.33
C GLU A 117 -14.90 -0.68 1.15
N ARG A 118 -15.01 0.37 1.97
CA ARG A 118 -15.34 0.26 3.38
C ARG A 118 -16.78 0.70 3.56
N VAL A 119 -17.59 -0.15 4.19
CA VAL A 119 -18.92 0.22 4.64
C VAL A 119 -18.78 0.77 6.05
N GLU A 120 -19.22 2.01 6.30
CA GLU A 120 -18.98 2.75 7.56
C GLU A 120 -19.44 1.99 8.82
N ASP A 121 -20.46 1.13 8.70
CA ASP A 121 -21.03 0.33 9.78
C ASP A 121 -20.47 -1.10 9.90
N GLU A 122 -19.54 -1.52 9.03
CA GLU A 122 -18.92 -2.84 9.09
C GLU A 122 -17.39 -2.74 9.17
N GLU A 123 -16.75 -3.50 10.08
CA GLU A 123 -15.29 -3.71 10.07
C GLU A 123 -14.78 -4.54 8.87
N LYS A 124 -15.61 -4.70 7.83
CA LYS A 124 -15.36 -5.52 6.66
C LYS A 124 -15.01 -4.65 5.46
N LEU A 125 -14.05 -5.15 4.68
CA LEU A 125 -13.66 -4.59 3.41
C LEU A 125 -14.25 -5.44 2.29
N PHE A 126 -14.93 -4.80 1.36
CA PHE A 126 -15.51 -5.47 0.21
C PHE A 126 -14.61 -5.24 -1.00
N PRO A 127 -14.16 -6.30 -1.70
CA PRO A 127 -13.38 -6.13 -2.91
C PRO A 127 -14.14 -5.29 -3.93
N TYR A 128 -13.46 -4.30 -4.50
CA TYR A 128 -14.02 -3.47 -5.55
C TYR A 128 -14.14 -4.27 -6.86
N ASP A 129 -14.92 -3.76 -7.81
CA ASP A 129 -15.26 -4.42 -9.07
C ASP A 129 -14.05 -4.58 -10.03
N TYR A 130 -12.90 -3.98 -9.70
CA TYR A 130 -11.64 -4.19 -10.40
C TYR A 130 -10.41 -4.06 -9.51
N SER A 131 -9.27 -4.46 -10.07
CA SER A 131 -7.93 -4.25 -9.52
C SER A 131 -6.98 -3.78 -10.62
N TYR A 132 -5.80 -3.31 -10.25
CA TYR A 132 -4.72 -3.12 -11.22
C TYR A 132 -3.64 -4.18 -11.08
N THR A 133 -3.05 -4.56 -12.20
CA THR A 133 -1.81 -5.33 -12.24
C THR A 133 -0.75 -4.51 -12.95
N ALA A 134 0.34 -4.21 -12.27
CA ALA A 134 1.49 -3.55 -12.85
C ALA A 134 2.59 -4.59 -13.12
N THR A 135 3.12 -4.59 -14.33
CA THR A 135 4.22 -5.47 -14.74
C THR A 135 5.44 -4.64 -15.11
N SER A 136 6.61 -5.03 -14.64
CA SER A 136 7.91 -4.44 -15.00
C SER A 136 8.91 -5.54 -15.33
N VAL A 137 9.69 -5.31 -16.38
CA VAL A 137 10.78 -6.18 -16.85
C VAL A 137 12.16 -5.51 -16.68
N ASP A 138 12.19 -4.32 -16.08
CA ASP A 138 13.37 -3.49 -15.86
C ASP A 138 13.52 -3.12 -14.38
N ASN A 139 13.14 -4.05 -13.51
CA ASN A 139 13.25 -3.93 -12.05
C ASN A 139 12.53 -2.69 -11.47
N GLY A 140 11.36 -2.37 -12.03
CA GLY A 140 10.48 -1.30 -11.56
C GLY A 140 10.81 0.09 -12.08
N ILE A 141 11.69 0.22 -13.07
CA ILE A 141 11.94 1.51 -13.72
C ILE A 141 10.71 1.91 -14.51
N ASN A 142 10.17 1.03 -15.35
CA ASN A 142 8.93 1.25 -16.10
C ASN A 142 7.89 0.20 -15.75
N PHE A 143 6.62 0.62 -15.80
CA PHE A 143 5.48 -0.25 -15.54
C PHE A 143 4.51 -0.21 -16.72
N GLN A 144 4.12 -1.39 -17.18
CA GLN A 144 2.88 -1.58 -17.91
C GLN A 144 1.78 -1.84 -16.89
N LEU A 145 0.69 -1.08 -16.96
CA LEU A 145 -0.43 -1.18 -16.04
C LEU A 145 -1.66 -1.69 -16.77
N ASP A 146 -2.31 -2.71 -16.22
CA ASP A 146 -3.57 -3.23 -16.71
C ASP A 146 -4.64 -3.11 -15.62
N ARG A 147 -5.81 -2.57 -15.98
CA ARG A 147 -7.02 -2.68 -15.15
C ARG A 147 -7.65 -4.05 -15.41
N VAL A 148 -7.80 -4.83 -14.35
CA VAL A 148 -8.34 -6.19 -14.38
C VAL A 148 -9.75 -6.17 -13.81
N ASN A 149 -10.74 -6.35 -14.67
CA ASN A 149 -12.13 -6.53 -14.28
C ASN A 149 -12.49 -8.02 -14.36
N PRO A 150 -13.17 -8.61 -13.36
CA PRO A 150 -13.55 -10.02 -13.38
C PRO A 150 -14.43 -10.42 -14.58
N HIS A 151 -15.23 -9.48 -15.08
CA HIS A 151 -16.22 -9.75 -16.13
C HIS A 151 -15.74 -9.45 -17.56
N SER A 152 -14.85 -8.48 -17.73
CA SER A 152 -14.38 -8.02 -19.05
C SER A 152 -12.90 -8.27 -19.32
N GLY A 153 -12.18 -8.85 -18.35
CA GLY A 153 -10.76 -9.17 -18.47
C GLY A 153 -9.84 -7.98 -18.20
N SER A 154 -8.62 -8.06 -18.73
CA SER A 154 -7.58 -7.05 -18.53
C SER A 154 -7.58 -6.03 -19.67
N GLN A 155 -7.55 -4.75 -19.33
CA GLN A 155 -7.47 -3.64 -20.27
C GLN A 155 -6.27 -2.76 -19.93
N PRO A 156 -5.44 -2.36 -20.92
CA PRO A 156 -4.34 -1.44 -20.68
C PRO A 156 -4.82 -0.14 -20.04
N HIS A 157 -4.05 0.35 -19.07
CA HIS A 157 -4.29 1.61 -18.39
C HIS A 157 -3.02 2.47 -18.37
N GLU A 158 -3.19 3.79 -18.38
CA GLU A 158 -2.04 4.68 -18.30
C GLU A 158 -1.40 4.60 -16.91
N ALA A 159 -0.13 4.23 -16.88
CA ALA A 159 0.62 4.04 -15.63
C ALA A 159 1.09 5.37 -15.00
N SER A 160 0.95 6.52 -15.68
CA SER A 160 1.59 7.80 -15.33
C SER A 160 1.35 8.22 -13.88
N ASN A 161 0.12 8.07 -13.39
CA ASN A 161 -0.27 8.49 -12.04
C ASN A 161 -0.02 7.44 -10.95
N LEU A 162 0.00 6.14 -11.28
CA LEU A 162 0.26 5.07 -10.32
C LEU A 162 1.73 4.62 -10.26
N ALA A 163 2.52 4.88 -11.30
CA ALA A 163 3.93 4.50 -11.34
C ALA A 163 4.75 5.03 -10.16
N PRO A 164 4.58 6.28 -9.68
CA PRO A 164 5.30 6.76 -8.49
C PRO A 164 4.99 5.93 -7.23
N LEU A 165 3.73 5.56 -7.04
CA LEU A 165 3.28 4.72 -5.92
C LEU A 165 3.89 3.32 -6.01
N LEU A 166 3.84 2.71 -7.19
CA LEU A 166 4.41 1.38 -7.45
C LEU A 166 5.92 1.36 -7.21
N ARG A 167 6.64 2.39 -7.68
CA ARG A 167 8.08 2.56 -7.43
C ARG A 167 8.40 2.71 -5.94
N ALA A 168 7.59 3.48 -5.21
CA ALA A 168 7.77 3.63 -3.77
C ALA A 168 7.56 2.30 -3.04
N PHE A 169 6.52 1.55 -3.38
CA PHE A 169 6.24 0.23 -2.80
C PHE A 169 7.36 -0.77 -3.00
N ILE A 170 7.83 -0.95 -4.24
CA ILE A 170 8.89 -1.94 -4.52
C ILE A 170 10.23 -1.59 -3.85
N SER A 171 10.47 -0.29 -3.59
CA SER A 171 11.70 0.18 -2.96
C SER A 171 11.81 -0.24 -1.49
N MET A 172 10.67 -0.56 -0.86
CA MET A 172 10.61 -1.06 0.51
C MET A 172 11.12 -2.49 0.64
N LYS A 173 11.19 -3.26 -0.47
CA LYS A 173 11.69 -4.65 -0.50
C LYS A 173 11.09 -5.54 0.61
N LEU A 174 9.75 -5.45 0.75
CA LEU A 174 8.97 -6.23 1.71
C LEU A 174 8.97 -7.73 1.42
#